data_AF-A0AAW1ELT6-F1
#
_entry.id   AF-A0AAW1ELT6-F1
#
_cell.length_a   1.000
_cell.length_b   1.000
_cell.length_c   1.000
_cell.angle_alpha   90.00
_cell.angle_beta   90.00
_cell.angle_gamma   90.00
#
_symmetry.space_group_name_H-M   'P 1'
#
loop_
_entity.id
_entity.type
_entity.pdbx_description
1 polymer ?
#
loop_
_entity_poly.entity_id
_entity_poly.type
_entity_poly.pdbx_seq_one_letter_code
_entity_poly.pdbx_strand_id
1 'polypeptide(L)'
;MDVLESVNKVLSPLQEFTDALSGERYVSVSYLKPVLHLFNETILAEGENDTQLTKDMKTTILTYLNEKYSDPGTDDLLDMASLLDPRFKTTYIRDEKVDESKARAVEEIKSLLTEQQADTGGTSSALQRPVAAAEPEVKKKQGSSTAQSRATLSDEETIKVELRSYLQAVEVDSDTDPLEWWKCHQANFPRVAKLARKYLYSCHQCPI
;
A
#
# COMPACT_ATOMS: atom_id res chain seq x y z
N MET A 1 -34.55 25.35 -16.75
CA MET A 1 -33.44 25.12 -15.83
C MET A 1 -32.34 26.08 -16.23
N ASP A 2 -32.00 27.02 -15.35
CA ASP A 2 -31.03 28.07 -15.66
C ASP A 2 -29.61 27.50 -15.67
N VAL A 3 -28.72 28.10 -16.48
CA VAL A 3 -27.30 27.68 -16.58
C VAL A 3 -26.65 27.60 -15.19
N LEU A 4 -26.97 28.55 -14.32
CA LEU A 4 -26.48 28.59 -12.94
C LEU A 4 -26.90 27.38 -12.11
N GLU A 5 -28.13 26.89 -12.30
CA GLU A 5 -28.62 25.70 -11.60
C GLU A 5 -27.88 24.44 -12.07
N SER A 6 -27.60 24.33 -13.38
CA SER A 6 -26.81 23.21 -13.92
C SER A 6 -25.37 23.22 -13.39
N VAL A 7 -24.74 24.40 -13.34
CA VAL A 7 -23.39 24.55 -12.77
C VAL A 7 -23.37 24.22 -11.28
N ASN A 8 -24.35 24.71 -10.52
CA ASN A 8 -24.44 24.46 -9.09
C ASN A 8 -24.61 22.96 -8.77
N LYS A 9 -25.43 22.24 -9.53
CA LYS A 9 -25.61 20.78 -9.37
C LYS A 9 -24.33 19.97 -9.54
N VAL A 10 -23.40 20.42 -10.39
CA VAL A 10 -22.11 19.74 -10.60
C VAL A 10 -21.08 20.17 -9.55
N LEU A 11 -20.99 21.48 -9.28
CA LEU A 11 -19.91 22.01 -8.45
C LEU A 11 -20.18 21.90 -6.94
N SER A 12 -21.43 21.93 -6.49
CA SER A 12 -21.76 21.82 -5.05
C SER A 12 -21.22 20.53 -4.41
N PRO A 13 -21.49 19.32 -4.95
CA PRO A 13 -20.96 18.09 -4.33
C PRO A 13 -19.44 17.98 -4.46
N LEU A 14 -18.83 18.53 -5.52
CA LEU A 14 -17.37 18.60 -5.65
C LEU A 14 -16.75 19.53 -4.60
N GLN A 15 -17.42 20.65 -4.30
CA GLN A 15 -16.99 21.57 -3.25
C GLN A 15 -17.07 20.89 -1.88
N GLU A 16 -18.22 20.32 -1.52
CA GLU A 16 -18.40 19.61 -0.23
C GLU A 16 -17.36 18.51 -0.05
N PHE A 17 -17.06 17.77 -1.12
CA PHE A 17 -16.04 16.74 -1.11
C PHE A 17 -14.63 17.31 -0.93
N THR A 18 -14.30 18.41 -1.63
CA THR A 18 -13.02 19.10 -1.49
C THR A 18 -12.84 19.68 -0.08
N ASP A 19 -13.91 20.22 0.50
CA ASP A 19 -13.92 20.74 1.87
C ASP A 19 -13.68 19.60 2.87
N ALA A 20 -14.35 18.45 2.71
CA ALA A 20 -14.13 17.27 3.54
C ALA A 20 -12.69 16.76 3.44
N LEU A 21 -12.13 16.62 2.23
CA LEU A 21 -10.74 16.22 2.03
C LEU A 21 -9.74 17.24 2.60
N SER A 22 -10.05 18.54 2.53
CA SER A 22 -9.19 19.58 3.08
C SER A 22 -9.15 19.60 4.61
N GLY A 23 -10.21 19.09 5.25
CA GLY A 23 -10.30 18.93 6.70
C GLY A 23 -9.61 17.67 7.22
N GLU A 24 -9.30 16.71 6.35
CA GLU A 24 -8.61 15.49 6.73
C GLU A 24 -7.14 15.80 7.07
N ARG A 25 -6.68 15.24 8.19
CA ARG A 25 -5.32 15.52 8.68
C ARG A 25 -4.27 14.91 7.75
N TYR A 26 -4.63 13.82 7.06
CA TYR A 26 -3.77 13.09 6.13
C TYR A 26 -4.57 12.48 4.97
N VAL A 27 -4.44 13.07 3.77
CA VAL A 27 -4.89 12.41 2.54
C VAL A 27 -3.72 11.60 1.97
N SER A 28 -3.73 10.29 2.22
CA SER A 28 -2.78 9.36 1.60
C SER A 28 -3.13 9.08 0.14
N VAL A 29 -2.12 8.76 -0.67
CA VAL A 29 -2.29 8.36 -2.09
C VAL A 29 -3.27 7.18 -2.27
N SER A 30 -3.41 6.34 -1.24
CA SER A 30 -4.36 5.24 -1.20
C SER A 30 -5.83 5.67 -1.29
N TYR A 31 -6.18 6.91 -0.94
CA TYR A 31 -7.55 7.42 -1.10
C TYR A 31 -7.94 7.65 -2.56
N LEU A 32 -6.98 7.80 -3.45
CA LEU A 32 -7.28 8.29 -4.79
C LEU A 32 -8.16 7.33 -5.60
N LYS A 33 -7.98 6.01 -5.46
CA LYS A 33 -8.87 5.03 -6.10
C LYS A 33 -10.31 5.09 -5.55
N PRO A 34 -10.52 5.05 -4.21
CA PRO A 34 -11.84 5.30 -3.63
C PRO A 34 -12.49 6.61 -4.11
N VAL A 35 -11.72 7.70 -4.19
CA VAL A 35 -12.21 9.00 -4.67
C VAL A 35 -12.65 8.92 -6.13
N LEU A 36 -11.81 8.34 -7.00
CA LEU A 36 -12.15 8.18 -8.41
C LEU A 36 -13.38 7.29 -8.58
N HIS A 37 -13.49 6.21 -7.82
CA HIS A 37 -14.67 5.35 -7.83
C HIS A 37 -15.93 6.13 -7.40
N LEU A 38 -15.87 6.88 -6.29
CA LEU A 38 -16.99 7.70 -5.81
C LEU A 38 -17.43 8.76 -6.84
N PHE A 39 -16.47 9.35 -7.55
CA PHE A 39 -16.78 10.31 -8.61
C PHE A 39 -17.48 9.64 -9.79
N ASN A 40 -16.97 8.49 -10.26
CA ASN A 40 -17.56 7.77 -11.38
C ASN A 40 -18.96 7.24 -11.06
N GLU A 41 -19.18 6.68 -9.86
CA GLU A 41 -20.41 5.97 -9.51
C GLU A 41 -21.47 6.84 -8.83
N THR A 42 -21.10 7.97 -8.22
CA THR A 42 -22.02 8.73 -7.38
C THR A 42 -22.02 10.23 -7.66
N ILE A 43 -20.88 10.91 -7.48
CA ILE A 43 -20.86 12.38 -7.50
C ILE A 43 -21.07 12.95 -8.92
N LEU A 44 -20.44 12.32 -9.91
CA LEU A 44 -20.51 12.76 -11.31
C LEU A 44 -21.24 11.75 -12.22
N ALA A 45 -21.92 10.76 -11.64
CA ALA A 45 -22.79 9.87 -12.41
C ALA A 45 -23.95 10.66 -13.04
N GLU A 46 -24.30 10.34 -14.28
CA GLU A 46 -25.42 10.98 -14.96
C GLU A 46 -26.75 10.60 -14.30
N GLY A 47 -27.50 11.61 -13.85
CA GLY A 47 -28.85 11.42 -13.33
C GLY A 47 -29.90 11.45 -14.44
N GLU A 48 -31.00 10.74 -14.25
CA GLU A 48 -32.14 10.76 -15.20
C GLU A 48 -32.73 12.18 -15.38
N ASN A 49 -32.65 13.00 -14.33
CA ASN A 49 -33.16 14.37 -14.30
C ASN A 49 -32.12 15.43 -14.67
N ASP A 50 -30.94 15.03 -15.13
CA ASP A 50 -29.89 15.96 -15.52
C ASP A 50 -30.18 16.58 -16.89
N THR A 51 -29.93 17.89 -17.00
CA THR A 51 -29.93 18.58 -18.29
C THR A 51 -28.75 18.11 -19.13
N GLN A 52 -28.82 18.28 -20.45
CA GLN A 52 -27.70 17.95 -21.33
C GLN A 52 -26.41 18.66 -20.90
N LEU A 53 -26.50 19.94 -20.52
CA LEU A 53 -25.36 20.70 -20.00
C LEU A 53 -24.76 20.07 -18.73
N THR A 54 -25.60 19.61 -17.80
CA THR A 54 -25.15 18.95 -16.57
C THR A 54 -24.41 17.65 -16.90
N LYS A 55 -24.94 16.85 -17.83
CA LYS A 55 -24.31 15.61 -18.31
C LYS A 55 -22.97 15.88 -18.98
N ASP A 56 -22.93 16.85 -19.90
CA ASP A 56 -21.71 17.22 -20.61
C ASP A 56 -20.61 17.68 -19.64
N MET A 57 -20.97 18.47 -18.62
CA MET A 57 -20.03 18.90 -17.57
C MET A 57 -19.51 17.72 -16.74
N LYS A 58 -20.41 16.86 -16.24
CA LYS A 58 -20.05 15.65 -15.48
C LYS A 58 -19.11 14.76 -16.27
N THR A 59 -19.47 14.45 -17.51
CA THR A 59 -18.68 13.62 -18.43
C THR A 59 -17.33 14.25 -18.75
N THR A 60 -17.26 15.56 -18.95
CA THR A 60 -15.99 16.27 -19.19
C THR A 60 -15.06 16.16 -17.98
N ILE A 61 -15.58 16.39 -16.77
CA ILE A 61 -14.78 16.31 -15.53
C ILE A 61 -14.31 14.87 -15.28
N LEU A 62 -15.20 13.88 -15.43
CA LEU A 62 -14.86 12.47 -15.27
C LEU A 62 -13.80 12.02 -16.27
N THR A 63 -13.95 12.39 -17.54
CA THR A 63 -12.98 12.05 -18.59
C THR A 63 -11.61 12.60 -18.23
N TYR A 64 -11.53 13.87 -17.86
CA TYR A 64 -10.27 14.49 -17.45
C TYR A 64 -9.61 13.78 -16.25
N LEU A 65 -10.38 13.46 -15.22
CA LEU A 65 -9.85 12.81 -14.01
C LEU A 65 -9.37 11.39 -14.29
N ASN A 66 -10.15 10.60 -15.03
CA ASN A 66 -9.77 9.23 -15.38
C ASN A 66 -8.54 9.23 -16.30
N GLU A 67 -8.47 10.13 -17.29
CA GLU A 67 -7.29 10.28 -18.16
C GLU A 67 -6.04 10.68 -17.36
N LYS A 68 -6.18 11.64 -16.44
CA LYS A 68 -5.06 12.13 -15.61
C LYS A 68 -4.38 11.04 -14.79
N TYR A 69 -5.14 10.03 -14.34
CA TYR A 69 -4.62 8.92 -13.53
C TYR A 69 -4.56 7.60 -14.30
N SER A 70 -4.69 7.64 -15.63
CA SER A 70 -4.64 6.44 -16.49
C SER A 70 -3.22 5.99 -16.85
N ASP A 71 -2.20 6.79 -16.53
CA ASP A 71 -0.80 6.42 -16.75
C ASP A 71 -0.46 5.10 -16.03
N PRO A 72 0.15 4.10 -16.71
CA PRO A 72 0.42 2.80 -16.11
C PRO A 72 1.25 2.86 -14.83
N GLY A 73 2.26 3.74 -14.77
CA GLY A 73 3.10 3.88 -13.59
C GLY A 73 2.34 4.46 -12.40
N THR A 74 1.44 5.40 -12.68
CA THR A 74 0.54 5.99 -11.69
C THR A 74 -0.49 4.96 -11.22
N ASP A 75 -1.20 4.28 -12.12
CA ASP A 75 -2.20 3.26 -11.77
C ASP A 75 -1.58 2.15 -10.89
N ASP A 76 -0.38 1.70 -11.24
CA ASP A 76 0.39 0.73 -10.45
C ASP A 76 0.76 1.24 -9.05
N LEU A 77 1.17 2.52 -8.93
CA LEU A 77 1.43 3.15 -7.64
C LEU A 77 0.15 3.19 -6.79
N LEU A 78 -0.98 3.53 -7.41
CA LEU A 78 -2.28 3.59 -6.74
C LEU A 78 -2.79 2.21 -6.33
N ASP A 79 -2.56 1.19 -7.15
CA ASP A 79 -2.87 -0.21 -6.83
C ASP A 79 -2.08 -0.66 -5.59
N MET A 80 -0.77 -0.40 -5.57
CA MET A 80 0.07 -0.73 -4.43
C MET A 80 -0.30 0.05 -3.17
N ALA A 81 -0.57 1.35 -3.28
CA ALA A 81 -1.01 2.17 -2.16
C ALA A 81 -2.35 1.69 -1.60
N SER A 82 -3.32 1.36 -2.46
CA SER A 82 -4.63 0.82 -2.05
C SER A 82 -4.50 -0.55 -1.39
N LEU A 83 -3.69 -1.45 -1.97
CA LEU A 83 -3.43 -2.79 -1.44
C LEU A 83 -2.88 -2.74 -0.01
N LEU A 84 -1.98 -1.79 0.26
CA LEU A 84 -1.29 -1.63 1.53
C LEU A 84 -2.06 -0.77 2.54
N ASP A 85 -3.16 -0.14 2.13
CA ASP A 85 -4.07 0.56 3.03
C ASP A 85 -5.05 -0.44 3.66
N PRO A 86 -5.03 -0.62 5.00
CA PRO A 86 -5.87 -1.60 5.68
C PRO A 86 -7.38 -1.41 5.46
N ARG A 87 -7.81 -0.19 5.11
CA ARG A 87 -9.21 0.16 4.86
C ARG A 87 -9.68 -0.27 3.48
N PHE A 88 -8.78 -0.29 2.51
CA PHE A 88 -9.14 -0.49 1.10
C PHE A 88 -8.69 -1.85 0.58
N LYS A 89 -7.45 -2.27 0.86
CA LYS A 89 -6.88 -3.53 0.39
C LYS A 89 -7.13 -3.71 -1.12
N THR A 90 -7.90 -4.72 -1.52
CA THR A 90 -8.20 -5.00 -2.93
C THR A 90 -9.50 -4.38 -3.43
N THR A 91 -10.27 -3.70 -2.59
CA THR A 91 -11.65 -3.26 -2.89
C THR A 91 -11.76 -2.34 -4.10
N TYR A 92 -10.76 -1.47 -4.32
CA TYR A 92 -10.76 -0.52 -5.43
C TYR A 92 -9.72 -0.85 -6.51
N ILE A 93 -9.15 -2.05 -6.45
CA ILE A 93 -8.25 -2.56 -7.50
C ILE A 93 -9.11 -3.35 -8.48
N ARG A 94 -8.85 -3.18 -9.78
CA ARG A 94 -9.56 -3.96 -10.81
C ARG A 94 -9.27 -5.45 -10.63
N ASP A 95 -10.30 -6.29 -10.73
CA ASP A 95 -10.19 -7.73 -10.45
C ASP A 95 -9.07 -8.40 -11.26
N GLU A 96 -8.85 -7.98 -12.51
CA GLU A 96 -7.79 -8.55 -13.36
C GLU A 96 -6.38 -8.22 -12.87
N LYS A 97 -6.22 -7.11 -12.15
CA LYS A 97 -4.95 -6.63 -11.63
C LYS A 97 -4.65 -7.10 -10.21
N VAL A 98 -5.65 -7.55 -9.46
CA VAL A 98 -5.49 -7.91 -8.04
C VAL A 98 -4.37 -8.92 -7.84
N ASP A 99 -4.29 -9.95 -8.67
CA ASP A 99 -3.25 -10.98 -8.54
C ASP A 99 -1.87 -10.48 -8.99
N GLU A 100 -1.81 -9.59 -9.98
CA GLU A 100 -0.58 -8.91 -10.39
C GLU A 100 -0.04 -8.01 -9.27
N SER A 101 -0.91 -7.22 -8.62
CA SER A 101 -0.54 -6.37 -7.48
C SER A 101 -0.04 -7.19 -6.30
N LYS A 102 -0.67 -8.34 -6.00
CA LYS A 102 -0.17 -9.26 -4.96
C LYS A 102 1.20 -9.85 -5.32
N ALA A 103 1.39 -10.28 -6.57
CA ALA A 103 2.67 -10.83 -7.03
C ALA A 103 3.78 -9.77 -6.94
N ARG A 104 3.50 -8.54 -7.36
CA ARG A 104 4.40 -7.40 -7.21
C ARG A 104 4.73 -7.11 -5.75
N ALA A 105 3.74 -7.12 -4.86
CA ALA A 105 3.98 -6.92 -3.43
C ALA A 105 4.96 -7.97 -2.86
N VAL A 106 4.82 -9.23 -3.28
CA VAL A 106 5.73 -10.32 -2.88
C VAL A 106 7.16 -10.04 -3.40
N GLU A 107 7.30 -9.69 -4.68
CA GLU A 107 8.60 -9.37 -5.29
C GLU A 107 9.28 -8.17 -4.61
N GLU A 108 8.55 -7.08 -4.37
CA GLU A 108 9.12 -5.90 -3.71
C GLU A 108 9.50 -6.17 -2.26
N ILE A 109 8.72 -6.97 -1.53
CA ILE A 109 9.10 -7.41 -0.17
C ILE A 109 10.40 -8.22 -0.22
N LYS A 110 10.57 -9.13 -1.19
CA LYS A 110 11.83 -9.88 -1.36
C LYS A 110 13.02 -8.95 -1.61
N SER A 111 12.85 -7.94 -2.47
CA SER A 111 13.91 -6.93 -2.74
C SER A 111 14.32 -6.22 -1.46
N LEU A 112 13.34 -5.72 -0.69
CA LEU A 112 13.59 -5.02 0.58
C LEU A 112 14.30 -5.89 1.63
N LEU A 113 14.06 -7.20 1.63
CA LEU A 113 14.77 -8.13 2.53
C LEU A 113 16.22 -8.37 2.09
N THR A 114 16.45 -8.43 0.78
CA THR A 114 17.79 -8.64 0.21
C THR A 114 18.69 -7.42 0.43
N GLU A 115 18.15 -6.22 0.22
CA GLU A 115 18.86 -4.95 0.45
C GLU A 115 19.33 -4.81 1.91
N GLN A 116 18.54 -5.26 2.88
CA GLN A 116 18.89 -5.22 4.32
C GLN A 116 20.01 -6.20 4.70
N GLN A 117 20.14 -7.33 4.00
CA GLN A 117 21.24 -8.26 4.22
C GLN A 117 22.56 -7.72 3.67
N ALA A 118 22.53 -6.90 2.62
CA ALA A 118 23.73 -6.26 2.07
C ALA A 118 24.27 -5.13 2.97
N ASP A 119 23.39 -4.36 3.60
CA ASP A 119 23.77 -3.22 4.47
C ASP A 119 24.33 -3.67 5.84
N THR A 120 23.96 -4.87 6.29
CA THR A 120 24.45 -5.46 7.56
C THR A 120 25.77 -6.23 7.42
N GLY A 121 26.30 -6.41 6.20
CA GLY A 121 27.57 -7.10 5.93
C GLY A 121 28.82 -6.19 5.95
N GLY A 122 28.66 -4.88 6.18
CA GLY A 122 29.69 -3.87 5.98
C GLY A 122 30.25 -3.22 7.25
N THR A 123 30.65 -3.97 8.28
CA THR A 123 31.61 -3.45 9.29
C THR A 123 32.46 -4.58 9.86
N SER A 124 33.50 -4.98 9.11
CA SER A 124 34.63 -5.68 9.69
C SER A 124 35.90 -5.39 8.89
N SER A 125 36.64 -4.37 9.32
CA SER A 125 38.06 -4.19 9.04
C SER A 125 38.62 -3.20 10.08
N ALA A 126 39.15 -3.69 11.19
CA ALA A 126 40.54 -4.09 11.37
C ALA A 126 41.40 -2.96 11.96
N LEU A 127 41.70 -3.07 13.26
CA LEU A 127 43.00 -2.67 13.80
C LEU A 127 43.54 -3.85 14.61
N GLN A 128 44.47 -4.58 13.99
CA GLN A 128 45.31 -5.57 14.64
C GLN A 128 46.38 -4.88 15.48
N ARG A 129 46.67 -5.45 16.66
CA ARG A 129 48.05 -5.82 17.00
C ARG A 129 48.07 -6.94 18.07
N PRO A 130 49.07 -7.85 18.01
CA PRO A 130 49.05 -9.15 18.70
C PRO A 130 49.82 -9.12 20.03
N VAL A 131 49.63 -10.12 20.91
CA VAL A 131 50.70 -10.88 21.62
C VAL A 131 50.09 -12.10 22.38
N ALA A 132 50.56 -13.29 21.97
CA ALA A 132 50.86 -14.54 22.70
C ALA A 132 49.95 -15.12 23.82
N ALA A 133 49.47 -16.36 23.62
CA ALA A 133 50.07 -17.61 24.17
C ALA A 133 49.02 -18.70 24.55
N ALA A 134 49.32 -19.93 24.10
CA ALA A 134 48.93 -21.26 24.63
C ALA A 134 47.53 -21.87 24.35
N GLU A 135 47.52 -22.87 23.45
CA GLU A 135 46.62 -24.05 23.41
C GLU A 135 47.21 -25.19 24.30
N PRO A 136 46.65 -26.44 24.43
CA PRO A 136 45.52 -27.10 23.72
C PRO A 136 44.58 -28.00 24.57
N GLU A 137 43.57 -28.61 23.90
CA GLU A 137 43.12 -30.04 23.98
C GLU A 137 41.58 -30.21 23.85
N VAL A 138 41.02 -30.72 22.73
CA VAL A 138 40.75 -32.12 22.29
C VAL A 138 39.31 -32.65 22.58
N LYS A 139 38.48 -32.66 21.50
CA LYS A 139 37.52 -33.68 20.99
C LYS A 139 36.64 -34.53 21.96
N LYS A 140 35.30 -34.59 21.73
CA LYS A 140 34.56 -35.66 20.97
C LYS A 140 33.03 -35.75 21.30
N LYS A 141 32.24 -35.81 20.20
CA LYS A 141 31.10 -36.71 19.88
C LYS A 141 29.70 -36.65 20.56
N GLN A 142 28.72 -36.41 19.67
CA GLN A 142 27.51 -37.20 19.35
C GLN A 142 26.39 -37.43 20.39
N GLY A 143 25.19 -36.93 20.03
CA GLY A 143 23.87 -37.50 20.34
C GLY A 143 22.80 -36.82 19.47
N SER A 144 22.60 -37.28 18.22
CA SER A 144 21.42 -38.04 17.75
C SER A 144 20.07 -37.39 18.11
N SER A 145 19.58 -36.46 17.27
CA SER A 145 18.55 -36.69 16.24
C SER A 145 17.14 -37.04 16.77
N THR A 146 16.33 -36.00 16.99
CA THR A 146 14.90 -36.03 16.61
C THR A 146 14.50 -34.63 16.17
N ALA A 147 15.09 -34.17 15.05
CA ALA A 147 14.55 -33.02 14.35
C ALA A 147 13.40 -33.56 13.48
N GLN A 148 12.17 -33.47 14.00
CA GLN A 148 10.99 -33.48 13.14
C GLN A 148 11.25 -32.44 12.05
N SER A 149 11.37 -32.92 10.82
CA SER A 149 11.45 -32.13 9.60
C SER A 149 10.11 -31.40 9.42
N ARG A 150 9.93 -30.32 10.18
CA ARG A 150 8.98 -29.27 9.84
C ARG A 150 9.52 -28.68 8.55
N ALA A 151 8.82 -28.87 7.44
CA ALA A 151 9.14 -28.23 6.18
C ALA A 151 9.34 -26.73 6.47
N THR A 152 10.58 -26.26 6.36
CA THR A 152 10.87 -24.83 6.39
C THR A 152 10.31 -24.28 5.09
N LEU A 153 9.19 -23.55 5.18
CA LEU A 153 8.65 -22.81 4.04
C LEU A 153 9.75 -21.92 3.47
N SER A 154 9.80 -21.80 2.14
CA SER A 154 10.67 -20.84 1.49
C SER A 154 10.29 -19.42 1.90
N ASP A 155 11.24 -18.48 1.81
CA ASP A 155 10.98 -17.08 2.15
C ASP A 155 9.78 -16.51 1.36
N GLU A 156 9.66 -16.87 0.09
CA GLU A 156 8.52 -16.49 -0.75
C GLU A 156 7.18 -16.98 -0.20
N GLU A 157 7.09 -18.25 0.20
CA GLU A 157 5.87 -18.81 0.76
C GLU A 157 5.50 -18.13 2.07
N THR A 158 6.48 -17.80 2.91
CA THR A 158 6.19 -17.06 4.15
C THR A 158 5.69 -15.63 3.89
N ILE A 159 6.19 -14.95 2.86
CA ILE A 159 5.69 -13.63 2.44
C ILE A 159 4.25 -13.75 1.93
N LYS A 160 3.96 -14.74 1.07
CA LYS A 160 2.61 -14.98 0.55
C LYS A 160 1.61 -15.27 1.66
N VAL A 161 1.98 -16.07 2.65
CA VAL A 161 1.14 -16.38 3.81
C VAL A 161 0.86 -15.13 4.64
N GLU A 162 1.88 -14.30 4.89
CA GLU A 162 1.74 -13.06 5.63
C GLU A 162 0.84 -12.06 4.91
N LEU A 163 1.06 -11.85 3.60
CA LEU A 163 0.23 -10.98 2.77
C LEU A 163 -1.24 -11.44 2.75
N ARG A 164 -1.47 -12.75 2.58
CA ARG A 164 -2.82 -13.31 2.64
C ARG A 164 -3.48 -13.07 3.99
N SER A 165 -2.74 -13.26 5.08
CA SER A 165 -3.25 -13.06 6.45
C SER A 165 -3.62 -11.61 6.70
N TYR A 166 -2.82 -10.66 6.19
CA TYR A 166 -3.14 -9.23 6.21
C TYR A 166 -4.43 -8.92 5.43
N LEU A 167 -4.56 -9.42 4.20
CA LEU A 167 -5.74 -9.18 3.37
C LEU A 167 -7.02 -9.72 4.03
N GLN A 168 -6.92 -10.84 4.75
CA GLN A 168 -8.01 -11.46 5.50
C GLN A 168 -8.23 -10.88 6.91
N ALA A 169 -7.41 -9.93 7.36
CA ALA A 169 -7.60 -9.28 8.65
C ALA A 169 -8.95 -8.55 8.68
N VAL A 170 -9.50 -8.33 9.88
CA VAL A 170 -10.79 -7.67 10.08
C VAL A 170 -10.82 -6.31 9.37
N GLU A 171 -11.98 -5.96 8.83
CA GLU A 171 -12.22 -4.65 8.21
C GLU A 171 -11.92 -3.52 9.20
N VAL A 172 -11.34 -2.46 8.66
CA VAL A 172 -10.90 -1.30 9.44
C VAL A 172 -11.87 -0.16 9.15
N ASP A 173 -12.22 0.59 10.18
CA ASP A 173 -13.07 1.77 10.05
C ASP A 173 -12.45 2.79 9.09
N SER A 174 -13.29 3.46 8.28
CA SER A 174 -12.84 4.41 7.25
C SER A 174 -12.03 5.57 7.83
N ASP A 175 -12.31 5.95 9.08
CA ASP A 175 -11.72 7.10 9.76
C ASP A 175 -10.42 6.72 10.50
N THR A 176 -10.01 5.45 10.43
CA THR A 176 -8.75 5.01 11.02
C THR A 176 -7.57 5.51 10.19
N ASP A 177 -6.60 6.15 10.85
CA ASP A 177 -5.33 6.49 10.23
C ASP A 177 -4.56 5.19 9.88
N PRO A 178 -4.28 4.92 8.59
CA PRO A 178 -3.63 3.68 8.17
C PRO A 178 -2.22 3.55 8.74
N LEU A 179 -1.54 4.65 9.05
CA LEU A 179 -0.18 4.66 9.60
C LEU A 179 -0.19 4.28 11.08
N GLU A 180 -1.18 4.76 11.84
CA GLU A 180 -1.39 4.34 13.21
C GLU A 180 -1.79 2.87 13.27
N TRP A 181 -2.63 2.42 12.32
CA TRP A 181 -2.94 0.99 12.20
C TRP A 181 -1.68 0.16 11.98
N TRP A 182 -0.81 0.56 11.06
CA TRP A 182 0.46 -0.14 10.79
C TRP A 182 1.41 -0.12 11.99
N LYS A 183 1.46 0.96 12.78
CA LYS A 183 2.26 1.01 14.02
C LYS A 183 1.85 -0.07 15.02
N CYS A 184 0.55 -0.34 15.13
CA CYS A 184 0.00 -1.36 16.02
C CYS A 184 0.15 -2.80 15.45
N HIS A 185 0.06 -2.97 14.13
CA HIS A 185 -0.02 -4.29 13.48
C HIS A 185 1.29 -4.75 12.82
N GLN A 186 2.34 -3.92 12.79
CA GLN A 186 3.64 -4.29 12.23
C GLN A 186 4.29 -5.51 12.89
N ALA A 187 3.95 -5.84 14.14
CA ALA A 187 4.45 -7.06 14.79
C ALA A 187 3.81 -8.32 14.20
N ASN A 188 2.57 -8.21 13.72
CA ASN A 188 1.80 -9.31 13.13
C ASN A 188 2.15 -9.50 11.64
N PHE A 189 2.46 -8.40 10.94
CA PHE A 189 2.77 -8.37 9.51
C PHE A 189 4.06 -7.57 9.24
N PRO A 190 5.22 -8.02 9.74
CA PRO A 190 6.46 -7.23 9.73
C PRO A 190 7.01 -6.93 8.33
N ARG A 191 6.79 -7.81 7.35
CA ARG A 191 7.27 -7.64 5.98
C ARG A 191 6.30 -6.79 5.17
N VAL A 192 5.00 -7.02 5.31
CA VAL A 192 3.98 -6.17 4.65
C VAL A 192 4.05 -4.75 5.22
N ALA A 193 4.25 -4.58 6.52
CA ALA A 193 4.42 -3.26 7.15
C ALA A 193 5.65 -2.51 6.61
N LYS A 194 6.75 -3.19 6.28
CA LYS A 194 7.92 -2.56 5.63
C LYS A 194 7.54 -1.99 4.26
N LEU A 195 6.80 -2.76 3.47
CA LEU A 195 6.34 -2.31 2.16
C LEU A 195 5.31 -1.19 2.28
N ALA A 196 4.35 -1.31 3.21
CA ALA A 196 3.38 -0.27 3.51
C ALA A 196 4.07 1.05 3.90
N ARG A 197 5.19 0.99 4.63
CA ARG A 197 6.00 2.18 4.90
C ARG A 197 6.49 2.87 3.64
N LYS A 198 6.99 2.12 2.67
CA LYS A 198 7.45 2.66 1.39
C LYS A 198 6.33 3.40 0.64
N TYR A 199 5.12 2.87 0.60
CA TYR A 199 4.02 3.42 -0.21
C TYR A 199 3.18 4.47 0.51
N LEU A 200 2.94 4.31 1.81
CA LEU A 200 2.10 5.21 2.60
C LEU A 200 2.90 6.36 3.22
N TYR A 201 4.19 6.15 3.55
CA TYR A 201 5.00 7.16 4.25
C TYR A 201 5.86 8.01 3.32
N SER A 202 6.24 7.50 2.12
CA SER A 202 7.02 8.29 1.16
C SER A 202 6.30 9.56 0.68
N CYS A 203 4.97 9.58 0.76
CA CYS A 203 4.18 10.76 0.38
C CYS A 203 4.06 11.81 1.50
N HIS A 204 4.49 11.54 2.73
CA HIS A 204 4.49 12.52 3.83
C HIS A 204 5.48 13.68 3.63
N GLN A 205 6.38 13.55 2.65
CA GLN A 205 7.42 14.54 2.36
C GLN A 205 7.15 15.35 1.10
N CYS A 206 6.00 15.18 0.44
CA CYS A 206 5.57 16.12 -0.59
C CYS A 206 4.75 17.24 0.06
N PRO A 207 5.31 18.45 0.28
CA PRO A 207 4.48 19.61 0.56
C PRO A 207 3.58 19.86 -0.65
N ILE A 208 2.28 20.00 -0.39
CA ILE A 208 1.32 20.59 -1.33
C ILE A 208 1.66 22.08 -1.48
#